data_AF-Q89LC4-F1
#
_entry.id   AF-Q89LC4-F1
#
_cell.length_a   1.000
_cell.length_b   1.000
_cell.length_c   1.000
_cell.angle_alpha   90.00
_cell.angle_beta   90.00
_cell.angle_gamma   90.00
#
_symmetry.space_group_name_H-M   'P 1'
#
loop_
_entity.id
_entity.type
_entity.pdbx_description
1 polymer ?
#
loop_
_entity_poly.entity_id
_entity_poly.type
_entity_poly.pdbx_seq_one_letter_code
_entity_poly.pdbx_strand_id
1 'polypeptide(L)'
;MTIPAGNIFPDVRSRCRMASWGVGLRGPMQQFVAKANVDHYIGLLTGSDLTFNSQMAITRLLIAELDKLAHDQEHLEFAEKRAADGRDRVKRMTEMRDGHPFGTTEREQAERLLVNCENLQTVLEDFCNRLRERGSR
;
A
#
# COMPACT_ATOMS: atom_id res chain seq x y z
N MET A 1 20.95 -1.65 -44.90
CA MET A 1 19.84 -1.99 -43.99
C MET A 1 20.39 -1.96 -42.58
N THR A 2 20.11 -0.88 -41.85
CA THR A 2 20.65 -0.64 -40.51
C THR A 2 19.55 0.06 -39.73
N ILE A 3 19.03 -0.59 -38.70
CA ILE A 3 18.07 -0.02 -37.74
C ILE A 3 18.88 0.44 -36.53
N PRO A 4 18.81 1.72 -36.11
CA PRO A 4 19.39 2.13 -34.84
C PRO A 4 18.41 1.96 -33.68
N ALA A 5 18.98 1.67 -32.52
CA ALA A 5 18.33 1.56 -31.23
C ALA A 5 17.64 2.87 -30.80
N GLY A 6 16.41 2.75 -30.30
CA GLY A 6 15.66 3.82 -29.63
C GLY A 6 15.13 3.31 -28.29
N ASN A 7 15.71 3.82 -27.22
CA ASN A 7 15.40 3.51 -25.83
C ASN A 7 14.21 4.37 -25.35
N ILE A 8 13.41 3.80 -24.45
CA ILE A 8 12.95 4.40 -23.17
C ILE A 8 11.76 5.39 -23.21
N PHE A 9 10.62 4.85 -22.74
CA PHE A 9 9.54 5.42 -21.91
C PHE A 9 8.76 6.66 -22.38
N PRO A 10 7.42 6.55 -22.60
CA PRO A 10 6.54 7.71 -22.62
C PRO A 10 6.30 8.24 -21.20
N ASP A 11 6.75 9.49 -21.04
CA ASP A 11 6.39 10.49 -20.04
C ASP A 11 4.90 10.43 -19.61
N VAL A 12 4.65 10.09 -18.35
CA VAL A 12 3.30 10.10 -17.74
C VAL A 12 3.00 11.45 -17.06
N ARG A 13 3.66 12.52 -17.50
CA ARG A 13 3.49 13.87 -16.92
C ARG A 13 2.48 14.67 -17.71
N SER A 14 1.24 14.18 -17.82
CA SER A 14 0.16 14.97 -18.42
C SER A 14 -1.21 14.61 -17.85
N ARG A 15 -1.55 15.23 -16.71
CA ARG A 15 -2.83 15.89 -16.41
C ARG A 15 -3.03 16.02 -14.90
N CYS A 16 -2.51 17.10 -14.34
CA CYS A 16 -3.12 17.80 -13.21
C CYS A 16 -2.80 19.28 -13.40
N ARG A 17 -3.65 19.95 -14.19
CA ARG A 17 -3.63 21.40 -14.31
C ARG A 17 -4.08 21.98 -12.97
N MET A 18 -3.29 22.92 -12.48
CA MET A 18 -3.45 23.62 -11.22
C MET A 18 -4.84 24.25 -11.09
N ALA A 19 -5.51 23.97 -9.97
CA ALA A 19 -6.44 24.91 -9.37
C ALA A 19 -5.81 25.35 -8.04
N SER A 20 -5.18 26.52 -8.08
CA SER A 20 -4.71 27.25 -6.91
C SER A 20 -5.91 27.76 -6.13
N TRP A 21 -6.18 27.16 -4.96
CA TRP A 21 -6.99 27.78 -3.92
C TRP A 21 -6.30 27.57 -2.58
N GLY A 22 -5.73 28.65 -2.05
CA GLY A 22 -5.25 28.71 -0.68
C GLY A 22 -6.43 28.85 0.26
N VAL A 23 -6.88 27.76 0.85
CA VAL A 23 -7.57 27.70 2.14
C VAL A 23 -7.27 26.32 2.73
N GLY A 24 -6.85 26.26 4.00
CA GLY A 24 -6.48 25.02 4.66
C GLY A 24 -7.57 23.95 4.52
N LEU A 25 -7.27 22.90 3.75
CA LEU A 25 -8.09 21.71 3.65
C LEU A 25 -8.01 20.96 4.99
N ARG A 26 -8.83 21.34 5.97
CA ARG A 26 -9.31 20.44 7.02
C ARG A 26 -10.76 20.14 6.66
N GLY A 27 -11.01 19.01 6.00
CA GLY A 27 -12.35 18.61 5.57
C GLY A 27 -12.40 17.26 4.85
N PRO A 28 -13.62 16.76 4.53
CA PRO A 28 -13.87 15.40 4.01
C PRO A 28 -13.06 15.01 2.78
N MET A 29 -12.64 15.98 1.96
CA MET A 29 -11.79 15.74 0.80
C MET A 29 -10.40 15.21 1.17
N GLN A 30 -9.81 15.64 2.29
CA GLN A 30 -8.51 15.11 2.73
C GLN A 30 -8.61 13.65 3.14
N GLN A 31 -9.71 13.27 3.81
CA GLN A 31 -9.97 11.89 4.21
C GLN A 31 -10.15 10.99 2.98
N PHE A 32 -10.87 11.49 1.96
CA PHE A 32 -11.05 10.76 0.71
C PHE A 32 -9.70 10.53 -0.01
N VAL A 33 -8.89 11.58 -0.12
CA VAL A 33 -7.55 11.49 -0.73
C VAL A 33 -6.66 10.52 0.07
N ALA A 34 -6.67 10.60 1.40
CA ALA A 34 -5.90 9.69 2.23
C ALA A 34 -6.33 8.23 2.06
N LYS A 35 -7.64 7.94 2.00
CA LYS A 35 -8.15 6.58 1.71
C LYS A 35 -7.71 6.08 0.34
N ALA A 36 -7.79 6.93 -0.70
CA ALA A 36 -7.33 6.57 -2.04
C ALA A 36 -5.81 6.32 -2.09
N ASN A 37 -5.03 7.11 -1.36
CA ASN A 37 -3.58 6.91 -1.25
C ASN A 37 -3.24 5.62 -0.50
N VAL A 38 -3.96 5.30 0.58
CA VAL A 38 -3.82 4.02 1.30
C VAL A 38 -4.04 2.85 0.35
N ASP A 39 -5.12 2.87 -0.43
CA ASP A 39 -5.43 1.82 -1.41
C ASP A 39 -4.33 1.69 -2.47
N HIS A 40 -3.85 2.83 -2.95
CA HIS A 40 -2.78 2.87 -3.93
C HIS A 40 -1.47 2.27 -3.39
N TYR A 41 -1.04 2.68 -2.19
CA TYR A 41 0.19 2.18 -1.57
C TYR A 41 0.09 0.70 -1.18
N ILE A 42 -1.08 0.24 -0.73
CA ILE A 42 -1.35 -1.20 -0.54
C ILE A 42 -1.16 -1.94 -1.87
N GLY A 43 -1.71 -1.41 -2.97
CA GLY A 43 -1.54 -1.98 -4.30
C GLY A 43 -0.07 -2.14 -4.68
N LEU A 44 0.72 -1.06 -4.50
CA LEU A 44 2.16 -1.08 -4.80
C LEU A 44 2.92 -2.09 -3.94
N LEU A 45 2.68 -2.13 -2.62
CA LEU A 45 3.38 -3.03 -1.69
C LEU A 45 3.12 -4.51 -1.96
N THR A 46 2.03 -4.82 -2.67
CA THR A 46 1.68 -6.19 -3.07
C THR A 46 2.08 -6.55 -4.50
N GLY A 47 2.75 -5.64 -5.21
CA GLY A 47 3.35 -5.92 -6.51
C GLY A 47 4.69 -6.66 -6.38
N SER A 48 5.07 -7.39 -7.42
CA SER A 48 6.29 -8.23 -7.48
C SER A 48 7.59 -7.44 -7.67
N ASP A 49 7.53 -6.17 -8.05
CA ASP A 49 8.67 -5.47 -8.65
C ASP A 49 9.20 -4.32 -7.77
N LEU A 50 9.17 -4.48 -6.44
CA LEU A 50 9.70 -3.48 -5.53
C LEU A 50 11.11 -3.82 -5.04
N THR A 51 12.01 -2.85 -5.17
CA THR A 51 13.29 -2.90 -4.43
C THR A 51 13.02 -2.66 -2.94
N PHE A 52 13.90 -3.18 -2.07
CA PHE A 52 13.80 -2.97 -0.62
C PHE A 52 13.70 -1.48 -0.23
N ASN A 53 14.47 -0.62 -0.90
CA ASN A 53 14.45 0.83 -0.64
C ASN A 53 13.10 1.46 -1.04
N SER A 54 12.55 1.06 -2.20
CA SER A 54 11.24 1.51 -2.65
C SER A 54 10.14 1.04 -1.71
N GLN A 55 10.21 -0.21 -1.25
CA GLN A 55 9.27 -0.76 -0.29
C GLN A 55 9.25 0.05 1.01
N MET A 56 10.42 0.28 1.62
CA MET A 56 10.52 1.06 2.85
C MET A 56 9.97 2.47 2.69
N ALA A 57 10.21 3.12 1.54
CA ALA A 57 9.65 4.43 1.23
C ALA A 57 8.12 4.38 1.12
N ILE A 58 7.56 3.40 0.41
CA ILE A 58 6.10 3.24 0.25
C ILE A 58 5.43 2.92 1.58
N THR A 59 6.03 2.08 2.43
CA THR A 59 5.52 1.80 3.78
C THR A 59 5.47 3.06 4.63
N ARG A 60 6.49 3.92 4.56
CA ARG A 60 6.48 5.22 5.28
C ARG A 60 5.37 6.14 4.77
N LEU A 61 5.15 6.19 3.45
CA LEU A 61 4.05 6.97 2.87
C LEU A 61 2.68 6.42 3.30
N LEU A 62 2.51 5.10 3.30
CA LEU A 62 1.31 4.44 3.81
C LEU A 62 1.03 4.83 5.26
N ILE A 63 2.02 4.75 6.14
CA ILE A 63 1.89 5.13 7.55
C ILE A 63 1.46 6.60 7.67
N ALA A 64 2.07 7.50 6.90
CA ALA A 64 1.72 8.91 6.93
C ALA A 64 0.26 9.17 6.49
N GLU A 65 -0.27 8.44 5.52
CA GLU A 65 -1.68 8.54 5.14
C GLU A 65 -2.61 7.92 6.17
N LEU A 66 -2.24 6.79 6.78
CA LEU A 66 -3.00 6.18 7.87
C LEU A 66 -3.06 7.11 9.09
N ASP A 67 -1.97 7.78 9.43
CA ASP A 67 -1.95 8.75 10.55
C ASP A 67 -2.88 9.95 10.30
N LYS A 68 -3.10 10.36 9.03
CA LYS A 68 -4.12 11.37 8.71
C LYS A 68 -5.53 10.87 9.02
N LEU A 69 -5.77 9.57 8.83
CA LEU A 69 -7.05 8.92 9.12
C LEU A 69 -7.22 8.55 10.60
N ALA A 70 -6.12 8.42 11.36
CA ALA A 70 -6.11 8.03 12.78
C ALA A 70 -6.85 9.00 13.73
N HIS A 71 -7.19 10.19 13.25
CA HIS A 71 -7.86 11.22 14.03
C HIS A 71 -9.37 11.00 14.14
N ASP A 72 -9.94 10.16 13.26
CA ASP A 72 -11.38 10.01 13.14
C ASP A 72 -11.79 8.54 13.27
N GLN A 73 -12.60 8.24 14.28
CA GLN A 73 -13.08 6.89 14.56
C GLN A 73 -14.00 6.37 13.45
N GLU A 74 -14.59 7.25 12.65
CA GLU A 74 -15.42 6.90 11.48
C GLU A 74 -14.61 6.14 10.41
N HIS A 75 -13.29 6.06 10.54
CA HIS A 75 -12.43 5.31 9.64
C HIS A 75 -12.08 3.91 10.14
N LEU A 76 -12.58 3.49 11.31
CA LEU A 76 -12.35 2.14 11.85
C LEU A 76 -12.86 1.06 10.89
N GLU A 77 -14.08 1.19 10.35
CA GLU A 77 -14.63 0.20 9.41
C GLU A 77 -13.74 0.07 8.16
N PHE A 78 -13.24 1.19 7.64
CA PHE A 78 -12.29 1.18 6.53
C PHE A 78 -10.99 0.46 6.91
N ALA A 79 -10.42 0.77 8.08
CA ALA A 79 -9.19 0.17 8.58
C ALA A 79 -9.34 -1.36 8.74
N GLU A 80 -10.42 -1.79 9.39
CA GLU A 80 -10.70 -3.19 9.67
C GLU A 80 -10.93 -3.99 8.39
N LYS A 81 -11.62 -3.39 7.40
CA LYS A 81 -11.76 -3.99 6.08
C LYS A 81 -10.40 -4.21 5.41
N ARG A 82 -9.51 -3.21 5.44
CA ARG A 82 -8.17 -3.36 4.84
C ARG A 82 -7.31 -4.37 5.59
N ALA A 83 -7.41 -4.42 6.92
CA ALA A 83 -6.73 -5.45 7.71
C ALA A 83 -7.27 -6.85 7.37
N ALA A 84 -8.57 -7.02 7.14
CA ALA A 84 -9.16 -8.28 6.69
C ALA A 84 -8.66 -8.68 5.29
N ASP A 85 -8.72 -7.75 4.33
CA ASP A 85 -8.19 -7.95 2.98
C ASP A 85 -6.69 -8.32 3.00
N GLY A 86 -5.93 -7.75 3.93
CA GLY A 86 -4.52 -8.04 4.16
C GLY A 86 -4.28 -9.47 4.67
N ARG A 87 -5.07 -9.96 5.64
CA ARG A 87 -4.99 -11.36 6.11
C ARG A 87 -5.26 -12.34 4.98
N ASP A 88 -6.24 -12.06 4.14
CA ASP A 88 -6.54 -12.88 2.96
C ASP A 88 -5.38 -12.89 1.96
N ARG A 89 -4.67 -11.76 1.79
CA ARG A 89 -3.48 -11.69 0.94
C ARG A 89 -2.34 -12.53 1.50
N VAL A 90 -2.04 -12.41 2.79
CA VAL A 90 -1.02 -13.23 3.47
C VAL A 90 -1.35 -14.71 3.28
N LYS A 91 -2.60 -15.11 3.51
CA LYS A 91 -3.05 -16.49 3.32
C LYS A 91 -2.80 -16.99 1.88
N ARG A 92 -3.20 -16.21 0.87
CA ARG A 92 -2.98 -16.58 -0.55
C ARG A 92 -1.50 -16.70 -0.90
N MET A 93 -0.64 -15.82 -0.38
CA MET A 93 0.80 -15.87 -0.65
C MET A 93 1.47 -17.05 0.06
N THR A 94 1.02 -17.41 1.26
CA THR A 94 1.43 -18.63 1.95
C THR A 94 1.06 -19.87 1.14
N GLU A 95 -0.19 -19.96 0.67
CA GLU A 95 -0.65 -21.07 -0.18
C GLU A 95 0.14 -21.16 -1.49
N MET A 96 0.43 -20.02 -2.13
CA MET A 96 1.25 -19.95 -3.34
C MET A 96 2.68 -20.45 -3.08
N ARG A 97 3.32 -19.95 -2.02
CA ARG A 97 4.66 -20.41 -1.60
C ARG A 97 4.67 -21.91 -1.39
N ASP A 98 3.70 -22.44 -0.66
CA ASP A 98 3.64 -23.85 -0.29
C ASP A 98 3.28 -24.77 -1.47
N GLY A 99 2.64 -24.23 -2.51
CA GLY A 99 2.41 -24.91 -3.78
C GLY A 99 3.65 -25.08 -4.67
N HIS A 100 4.75 -24.38 -4.37
CA HIS A 100 5.99 -24.47 -5.15
C HIS A 100 7.09 -25.25 -4.39
N PRO A 101 7.82 -26.17 -5.06
CA PRO A 101 8.94 -26.88 -4.47
C PRO A 101 10.06 -25.94 -3.97
N PHE A 102 10.84 -26.41 -3.00
CA PHE A 102 12.01 -25.67 -2.55
C PHE A 102 13.04 -25.46 -3.66
N GLY A 103 13.67 -24.29 -3.67
CA GLY A 103 14.71 -23.93 -4.64
C GLY A 103 14.20 -23.50 -6.01
N THR A 104 12.88 -23.40 -6.21
CA THR A 104 12.33 -22.81 -7.44
C THR A 104 12.29 -21.28 -7.33
N THR A 105 12.50 -20.62 -8.47
CA THR A 105 12.42 -19.15 -8.54
C THR A 105 11.02 -18.66 -8.19
N GLU A 106 9.97 -19.41 -8.54
CA GLU A 106 8.59 -19.11 -8.19
C GLU A 106 8.38 -19.11 -6.67
N ARG A 107 8.98 -20.08 -5.97
CA ARG A 107 8.91 -20.12 -4.50
C ARG A 107 9.66 -18.95 -3.89
N GLU A 108 10.87 -18.64 -4.35
CA GLU A 108 11.64 -17.49 -3.86
C GLU A 108 10.90 -16.16 -4.08
N GLN A 109 10.22 -16.00 -5.22
CA GLN A 109 9.38 -14.84 -5.50
C GLN A 109 8.17 -14.78 -4.55
N ALA A 110 7.49 -15.91 -4.34
CA ALA A 110 6.37 -16.01 -3.40
C ALA A 110 6.80 -15.71 -1.95
N GLU A 111 8.00 -16.13 -1.54
CA GLU A 111 8.57 -15.84 -0.21
C GLU A 111 8.85 -14.35 -0.02
N ARG A 112 9.43 -13.69 -1.03
CA ARG A 112 9.65 -12.23 -0.99
C ARG A 112 8.33 -11.47 -0.91
N LEU A 113 7.35 -11.86 -1.71
CA LEU A 113 6.01 -11.26 -1.69
C LEU A 113 5.30 -11.50 -0.36
N LEU A 114 5.43 -12.70 0.22
CA LEU A 114 4.84 -13.04 1.51
C LEU A 114 5.38 -12.13 2.61
N VAL A 115 6.70 -11.94 2.71
CA VAL A 115 7.31 -11.03 3.69
C VAL A 115 6.75 -9.61 3.53
N ASN A 116 6.52 -9.16 2.30
CA ASN A 116 5.92 -7.85 2.04
C ASN A 116 4.47 -7.77 2.53
N CYS A 117 3.68 -8.81 2.28
CA CYS A 117 2.30 -8.91 2.76
C CYS A 117 2.23 -8.97 4.29
N GLU A 118 3.14 -9.70 4.94
CA GLU A 118 3.22 -9.79 6.41
C GLU A 118 3.56 -8.43 7.03
N ASN A 119 4.58 -7.75 6.50
CA ASN A 119 4.94 -6.40 6.96
C ASN A 119 3.77 -5.41 6.79
N LEU A 120 3.06 -5.48 5.66
CA LEU A 120 1.87 -4.67 5.43
C LEU A 120 0.77 -5.01 6.45
N GLN A 121 0.57 -6.30 6.74
CA GLN A 121 -0.44 -6.74 7.69
C GLN A 121 -0.16 -6.19 9.09
N THR A 122 1.09 -6.21 9.55
CA THR A 122 1.47 -5.62 10.84
C THR A 122 1.11 -4.14 10.91
N VAL A 123 1.41 -3.36 9.86
CA VAL A 123 1.08 -1.92 9.81
C VAL A 123 -0.44 -1.68 9.90
N LEU A 124 -1.23 -2.51 9.22
CA LEU A 124 -2.70 -2.38 9.22
C LEU A 124 -3.32 -2.78 10.56
N GLU A 125 -2.84 -3.85 11.19
CA GLU A 125 -3.30 -4.27 12.53
C GLU A 125 -2.93 -3.24 13.59
N ASP A 126 -1.70 -2.72 13.57
CA ASP A 126 -1.27 -1.66 14.49
C ASP A 126 -2.12 -0.40 14.34
N PHE A 127 -2.51 -0.06 13.10
CA PHE A 127 -3.42 1.05 12.85
C PHE A 127 -4.83 0.79 13.41
N CYS A 128 -5.39 -0.39 13.18
CA CYS A 128 -6.69 -0.80 13.75
C CYS A 128 -6.67 -0.75 15.28
N ASN A 129 -5.60 -1.26 15.91
CA ASN A 129 -5.46 -1.25 17.37
C ASN A 129 -5.40 0.18 17.92
N ARG A 130 -4.62 1.07 17.29
CA ARG A 130 -4.57 2.50 17.67
C ARG A 130 -5.94 3.18 17.57
N LEU A 131 -6.77 2.84 16.58
CA LEU A 131 -8.14 3.35 16.47
C LEU A 131 -9.05 2.77 17.56
N ARG A 132 -8.97 1.47 17.88
CA ARG A 132 -9.80 0.87 18.94
C ARG A 132 -9.49 1.44 20.33
N GLU A 133 -8.20 1.63 20.65
CA GLU A 133 -7.78 2.21 21.92
C GLU A 133 -8.30 3.63 22.13
N ARG A 134 -8.43 4.41 21.04
CA ARG A 134 -8.98 5.77 21.09
C ARG A 134 -10.49 5.81 21.27
N GLY A 135 -11.22 4.88 20.64
CA GLY A 135 -12.68 4.78 20.78
C GLY A 135 -13.15 4.22 22.13
N SER A 136 -12.24 3.69 22.95
CA SER A 136 -12.55 3.09 24.26
C SER A 136 -12.43 4.08 25.44
N ARG A 137 -12.20 5.38 25.19
CA ARG A 137 -11.96 6.39 26.23
C ARG A 137 -13.14 7.35 26.41
#